data_AF-A0A7S3KAN2-F1
#
_entry.id   AF-A0A7S3KAN2-F1
#
_cell.length_a   1.000
_cell.length_b   1.000
_cell.length_c   1.000
_cell.angle_alpha   90.00
_cell.angle_beta   90.00
_cell.angle_gamma   90.00
#
_symmetry.space_group_name_H-M   'P 1'
#
loop_
_entity.id
_entity.type
_entity.pdbx_description
1 polymer ?
#
loop_
_entity_poly.entity_id
_entity_poly.type
_entity_poly.pdbx_seq_one_letter_code
_entity_poly.pdbx_strand_id
1 'polypeptide(L)'
;NVPFKDGKISNDQRIVAALPTIKHALEKGAKSVVLMSHLGRPDGCVVKKYSMEPLVAKLEELLGCKVTFLKDCVGKETEEACANPEKGSVFLLENLRFHVEEEGKGQDAEGKGQDAEGKGQDA
;
A
#
# COMPACT_ATOMS: atom_id res chain seq x y z
N ASN A 1 -6.78 2.15 -3.96
CA ASN A 1 -7.51 3.41 -4.26
C ASN A 1 -9.03 3.24 -4.19
N VAL A 2 -9.67 3.51 -3.06
CA VAL A 2 -11.15 3.44 -2.88
C VAL A 2 -11.68 4.78 -2.38
N PRO A 3 -12.93 5.16 -2.70
CA PRO A 3 -13.50 6.39 -2.15
C PRO A 3 -13.81 6.25 -0.65
N PHE A 4 -13.59 7.34 0.07
CA PHE A 4 -13.95 7.48 1.48
C PHE A 4 -15.04 8.54 1.65
N LYS A 5 -15.90 8.33 2.64
CA LYS A 5 -16.88 9.30 3.13
C LYS A 5 -16.88 9.25 4.65
N ASP A 6 -16.69 10.40 5.31
CA ASP A 6 -16.68 10.51 6.78
C ASP A 6 -15.71 9.53 7.46
N GLY A 7 -14.52 9.35 6.87
CA GLY A 7 -13.48 8.44 7.39
C GLY A 7 -13.75 6.95 7.17
N LYS A 8 -14.81 6.59 6.45
CA LYS A 8 -15.18 5.20 6.12
C LYS A 8 -15.12 4.94 4.63
N ILE A 9 -14.80 3.71 4.24
CA ILE A 9 -14.87 3.27 2.84
C ILE A 9 -16.33 3.36 2.38
N SER A 10 -16.59 4.13 1.31
CA SER A 10 -17.95 4.32 0.79
C SER A 10 -18.29 3.38 -0.38
N ASN A 11 -17.27 2.81 -1.03
CA ASN A 11 -17.41 1.77 -2.04
C ASN A 11 -16.17 0.87 -2.02
N ASP A 12 -16.36 -0.42 -1.76
CA ASP A 12 -15.32 -1.44 -1.64
C ASP A 12 -15.14 -2.31 -2.89
N GLN A 13 -15.82 -2.02 -4.00
CA GLN A 13 -15.78 -2.82 -5.23
C GLN A 13 -14.35 -3.12 -5.72
N ARG A 14 -13.43 -2.16 -5.58
CA ARG A 14 -12.02 -2.36 -5.97
C ARG A 14 -11.28 -3.31 -5.02
N ILE A 15 -11.64 -3.35 -3.74
CA ILE A 15 -11.11 -4.33 -2.79
C ILE A 15 -11.66 -5.71 -3.15
N VAL A 16 -12.98 -5.82 -3.33
CA VAL A 16 -13.65 -7.08 -3.70
C VAL A 16 -13.10 -7.66 -5.00
N ALA A 17 -12.85 -6.81 -6.00
CA ALA A 17 -12.29 -7.22 -7.29
C ALA A 17 -10.87 -7.80 -7.19
N ALA A 18 -10.08 -7.43 -6.17
CA ALA A 18 -8.73 -7.93 -5.97
C ALA A 18 -8.69 -9.28 -5.21
N LEU A 19 -9.75 -9.62 -4.47
CA LEU A 19 -9.80 -10.82 -3.62
C LEU A 19 -9.51 -12.14 -4.35
N PRO A 20 -10.02 -12.39 -5.59
CA PRO A 20 -9.76 -13.66 -6.27
C PRO A 20 -8.28 -13.93 -6.47
N THR A 21 -7.50 -12.92 -6.86
CA THR A 21 -6.05 -13.04 -7.07
C THR A 21 -5.30 -13.27 -5.77
N ILE A 22 -5.68 -12.54 -4.72
CA ILE A 22 -5.06 -12.67 -3.38
C ILE A 22 -5.30 -14.09 -2.83
N LYS A 23 -6.56 -14.55 -2.86
CA LYS A 23 -6.94 -15.89 -2.41
C LYS A 23 -6.24 -16.96 -3.23
N HIS A 24 -6.18 -16.81 -4.55
CA HIS A 24 -5.47 -17.75 -5.42
C HIS A 24 -4.00 -17.91 -5.04
N ALA A 25 -3.28 -16.81 -4.79
CA ALA A 25 -1.88 -16.86 -4.38
C ALA A 25 -1.70 -17.62 -3.06
N LEU A 26 -2.55 -17.33 -2.07
CA LEU A 26 -2.53 -18.00 -0.77
C LEU A 26 -2.86 -19.50 -0.89
N GLU A 27 -3.89 -19.85 -1.67
CA GLU A 27 -4.30 -21.25 -1.95
C GLU A 27 -3.20 -22.04 -2.66
N LYS A 28 -2.42 -21.39 -3.53
CA LYS A 28 -1.26 -21.98 -4.20
C LYS A 28 -0.02 -22.06 -3.30
N GLY A 29 -0.14 -21.69 -2.04
CA GLY A 29 0.90 -21.85 -1.04
C GLY A 29 1.96 -20.76 -1.09
N ALA A 30 1.64 -19.57 -1.60
CA ALA A 30 2.50 -18.40 -1.45
C ALA A 30 2.90 -18.23 0.03
N LYS A 31 4.21 -18.02 0.26
CA LYS A 31 4.73 -17.80 1.62
C LYS A 31 4.10 -16.56 2.24
N SER A 32 3.97 -15.51 1.46
CA SER A 32 3.25 -14.29 1.83
C SER A 32 2.67 -13.61 0.59
N VAL A 33 1.72 -12.71 0.83
CA VAL A 33 1.19 -11.77 -0.17
C VAL A 33 1.41 -10.36 0.36
N VAL A 34 2.13 -9.52 -0.39
CA VAL A 34 2.34 -8.11 -0.07
C VAL A 34 1.44 -7.27 -0.96
N LEU A 35 0.47 -6.59 -0.35
CA LEU A 35 -0.49 -5.74 -1.02
C LEU A 35 0.04 -4.31 -1.08
N MET A 36 0.07 -3.78 -2.29
CA MET A 36 0.57 -2.44 -2.59
C MET A 36 -0.50 -1.69 -3.36
N SER A 37 -0.80 -0.47 -2.96
CA SER A 37 -1.73 0.39 -3.69
C SER A 37 -1.49 1.84 -3.32
N HIS A 38 -2.14 2.73 -4.05
CA HIS A 38 -2.18 4.13 -3.73
C HIS A 38 -3.58 4.57 -3.32
N LEU A 39 -3.67 5.72 -2.64
CA LEU A 39 -4.91 6.41 -2.33
C LEU A 39 -4.77 7.91 -2.59
N GLY A 40 -5.69 8.45 -3.38
CA GLY A 40 -5.66 9.88 -3.72
C GLY A 40 -4.38 10.30 -4.45
N ARG A 41 -4.02 11.57 -4.24
CA ARG A 41 -2.82 12.21 -4.79
C ARG A 41 -2.18 13.05 -3.69
N PRO A 42 -1.27 12.46 -2.90
CA PRO A 42 -0.57 13.14 -1.82
C PRO A 42 0.67 13.94 -2.26
N ASP A 43 1.06 13.88 -3.54
CA ASP A 43 2.19 14.61 -4.12
C ASP A 43 3.52 14.30 -3.40
N GLY A 44 3.78 13.01 -3.12
CA GLY A 44 5.01 12.57 -2.45
C GLY A 44 5.08 12.88 -0.94
N CYS A 45 4.00 13.35 -0.32
CA CYS A 45 3.96 13.69 1.10
C CYS A 45 3.16 12.68 1.93
N VAL A 46 3.56 12.45 3.19
CA VAL A 46 2.74 11.69 4.13
C VAL A 46 1.52 12.52 4.54
N VAL A 47 0.34 12.15 4.03
CA VAL A 47 -0.93 12.83 4.35
C VAL A 47 -1.88 11.83 5.01
N LYS A 48 -2.16 12.02 6.30
CA LYS A 48 -2.97 11.10 7.12
C LYS A 48 -4.30 10.68 6.48
N LYS A 49 -4.99 11.59 5.79
CA LYS A 49 -6.29 11.29 5.12
C LYS A 49 -6.16 10.29 3.97
N TYR A 50 -4.95 10.08 3.46
CA TYR A 50 -4.62 9.17 2.38
C TYR A 50 -3.85 7.94 2.86
N SER A 51 -3.78 7.69 4.17
CA SER A 51 -3.22 6.45 4.70
C SER A 51 -4.06 5.23 4.29
N MET A 52 -3.37 4.11 4.10
CA MET A 52 -3.94 2.80 3.78
C MET A 52 -4.37 2.03 5.04
N GLU A 53 -3.95 2.45 6.23
CA GLU A 53 -4.27 1.80 7.53
C GLU A 53 -5.77 1.50 7.71
N PRO A 54 -6.72 2.40 7.35
CA PRO A 54 -8.15 2.11 7.51
C PRO A 54 -8.68 0.95 6.65
N LEU A 55 -7.93 0.50 5.63
CA LEU A 55 -8.34 -0.63 4.79
C LEU A 55 -8.09 -1.98 5.45
N VAL A 56 -7.22 -2.05 6.47
CA VAL A 56 -6.82 -3.29 7.15
C VAL A 56 -8.06 -4.05 7.62
N ALA A 57 -8.92 -3.42 8.41
CA ALA A 57 -10.11 -4.07 8.96
C ALA A 57 -11.04 -4.63 7.87
N LYS A 58 -11.22 -3.91 6.75
CA LYS A 58 -12.05 -4.38 5.63
C LYS A 58 -11.38 -5.52 4.86
N LEU A 59 -10.06 -5.50 4.70
CA LEU A 59 -9.32 -6.60 4.08
C LEU A 59 -9.36 -7.86 4.95
N GLU A 60 -9.18 -7.73 6.27
CA GLU A 60 -9.28 -8.84 7.22
C GLU A 60 -10.68 -9.47 7.19
N GLU A 61 -11.74 -8.65 7.18
CA GLU A 61 -13.13 -9.09 7.03
C GLU A 61 -13.33 -9.93 5.75
N LEU A 62 -12.81 -9.46 4.62
CA LEU A 62 -13.04 -10.09 3.31
C LEU A 62 -12.14 -11.31 3.02
N LEU A 63 -10.93 -11.31 3.58
CA LEU A 63 -9.96 -12.39 3.43
C LEU A 63 -10.12 -13.48 4.49
N GLY A 64 -10.70 -13.16 5.66
CA GLY A 64 -10.85 -14.09 6.78
C GLY A 64 -9.52 -14.44 7.46
N CYS A 65 -8.50 -13.61 7.30
CA CYS A 65 -7.18 -13.77 7.92
C CYS A 65 -6.61 -12.41 8.34
N LYS A 66 -5.59 -12.45 9.20
CA LYS A 66 -4.89 -11.24 9.68
C LYS A 66 -4.16 -10.55 8.53
N VAL A 67 -4.24 -9.23 8.49
CA VAL A 67 -3.47 -8.39 7.57
C VAL A 67 -2.54 -7.51 8.38
N THR A 68 -1.23 -7.68 8.21
CA THR A 68 -0.23 -6.87 8.90
C THR A 68 0.02 -5.58 8.11
N PHE A 69 -0.28 -4.45 8.73
CA PHE A 69 0.01 -3.14 8.15
C PHE A 69 1.48 -2.77 8.36
N LEU A 70 2.14 -2.36 7.28
CA LEU A 70 3.50 -1.82 7.30
C LEU A 70 3.43 -0.32 7.04
N LYS A 71 4.01 0.47 7.95
CA LYS A 71 3.88 1.94 7.99
C LYS A 71 4.63 2.65 6.86
N ASP A 72 5.38 1.90 6.06
CA ASP A 72 6.12 2.39 4.92
C ASP A 72 6.15 1.34 3.80
N CYS A 73 6.43 1.78 2.57
CA CYS A 73 6.57 0.95 1.39
C CYS A 73 7.99 0.37 1.24
N VAL A 74 8.97 1.04 1.83
CA VAL A 74 10.40 0.71 1.73
C VAL A 74 11.07 0.85 3.10
N GLY A 75 12.31 0.40 3.19
CA GLY A 75 13.13 0.54 4.39
C GLY A 75 13.14 -0.70 5.27
N LYS A 76 14.02 -0.65 6.28
CA LYS A 76 14.44 -1.81 7.05
C LYS A 76 13.29 -2.58 7.70
N GLU A 77 12.32 -1.88 8.30
CA GLU A 77 11.18 -2.52 8.98
C GLU A 77 10.30 -3.32 7.98
N THR A 78 10.03 -2.74 6.80
CA THR A 78 9.26 -3.40 5.74
C THR A 78 10.00 -4.59 5.15
N GLU A 79 11.31 -4.44 4.91
CA GLU A 79 12.18 -5.53 4.44
C GLU A 79 12.25 -6.68 5.43
N GLU A 80 12.47 -6.39 6.72
CA GLU A 80 12.53 -7.40 7.79
C GLU A 80 11.22 -8.16 7.94
N ALA A 81 10.08 -7.46 7.89
CA ALA A 81 8.75 -8.07 7.94
C ALA A 81 8.50 -9.03 6.76
N CYS A 82 9.01 -8.69 5.58
CA CYS A 82 8.81 -9.48 4.36
C CYS A 82 9.86 -10.58 4.14
N ALA A 83 11.02 -10.52 4.82
CA ALA A 83 12.14 -11.43 4.59
C ALA A 83 11.81 -12.90 4.91
N ASN A 84 11.17 -13.17 6.04
CA ASN A 84 10.84 -14.53 6.46
C ASN A 84 9.53 -14.62 7.27
N PRO A 85 8.38 -14.24 6.69
CA PRO A 85 7.11 -14.29 7.39
C PRO A 85 6.56 -15.72 7.50
N GLU A 86 5.59 -15.89 8.40
CA GLU A 86 4.81 -17.12 8.49
C GLU A 86 4.10 -17.41 7.17
N LYS A 87 3.96 -18.69 6.82
CA LYS A 87 3.31 -19.10 5.57
C LYS A 87 1.86 -18.61 5.54
N GLY A 88 1.48 -17.95 4.45
CA GLY A 88 0.15 -17.38 4.26
C GLY A 88 -0.01 -15.96 4.85
N SER A 89 1.09 -15.32 5.28
CA SER A 89 1.02 -13.94 5.78
C SER A 89 0.55 -12.97 4.70
N VAL A 90 -0.33 -12.05 5.07
CA VAL A 90 -0.77 -10.95 4.21
C VAL A 90 -0.27 -9.64 4.81
N PHE A 91 0.42 -8.85 4.00
CA PHE A 91 0.89 -7.51 4.36
C PHE A 91 0.16 -6.46 3.54
N LEU A 92 -0.12 -5.31 4.14
CA LEU A 92 -0.55 -4.11 3.43
C LEU A 92 0.50 -3.03 3.67
N LEU A 93 1.14 -2.57 2.61
CA LEU A 93 2.04 -1.42 2.69
C LEU A 93 1.23 -0.12 2.80
N GLU A 94 1.89 0.91 3.31
CA GLU A 94 1.37 2.27 3.24
C GLU A 94 1.23 2.75 1.77
N ASN A 95 0.62 3.92 1.59
CA ASN A 95 0.34 4.51 0.29
C ASN A 95 1.61 4.73 -0.53
N LEU A 96 1.70 4.06 -1.69
CA LEU A 96 2.86 4.17 -2.60
C LEU A 96 3.18 5.61 -2.98
N ARG A 97 2.15 6.47 -3.09
CA ARG A 97 2.33 7.87 -3.48
C ARG A 97 2.86 8.77 -2.37
N PHE A 98 3.08 8.25 -1.16
CA PHE A 98 3.88 8.96 -0.15
C PHE A 98 5.36 9.00 -0.54
N HIS A 99 5.78 8.24 -1.56
CA HIS A 99 7.10 8.31 -2.16
C HIS A 99 7.02 9.08 -3.48
N VAL A 100 7.81 10.14 -3.63
CA VAL A 100 7.80 11.00 -4.83
C VAL A 100 8.18 10.21 -6.09
N GLU A 101 8.98 9.17 -5.92
CA GLU A 101 9.43 8.23 -6.95
C GLU A 101 8.26 7.50 -7.63
N GLU A 102 7.14 7.30 -6.94
CA GLU A 102 5.92 6.68 -7.51
C GLU A 102 5.13 7.66 -8.39
N GLU A 103 5.17 8.97 -8.10
CA GLU A 103 4.43 9.99 -8.87
C GLU A 103 5.30 10.69 -9.93
N GLY A 104 6.62 10.54 -9.85
CA GLY A 104 7.63 11.20 -10.68
C GLY A 104 7.84 12.68 -10.34
N LYS A 105 6.85 13.31 -9.69
CA LYS A 105 6.85 14.69 -9.18
C LYS A 105 6.02 14.77 -7.92
N GLY A 106 6.44 15.63 -6.99
CA GLY A 106 5.80 15.85 -5.70
C GLY A 106 6.05 17.26 -5.18
N GLN A 107 5.73 17.47 -3.92
CA GLN A 107 5.97 18.72 -3.20
C GLN A 107 6.77 18.43 -1.93
N ASP A 108 7.66 19.35 -1.57
CA ASP A 108 8.31 19.33 -0.27
C ASP A 108 7.36 19.82 0.84
N ALA A 109 7.82 19.77 2.09
CA ALA A 109 7.06 20.23 3.25
C ALA A 109 6.68 21.73 3.19
N GLU A 110 7.34 22.52 2.32
CA GLU A 110 7.08 23.95 2.09
C GLU A 110 6.19 24.18 0.84
N GLY A 111 5.76 23.11 0.15
CA GLY A 111 4.93 23.17 -1.06
C GLY A 111 5.71 23.46 -2.34
N LYS A 112 7.05 23.42 -2.32
CA LYS A 112 7.87 23.57 -3.52
C LYS A 112 7.93 22.26 -4.29
N GLY A 113 7.86 22.35 -5.62
CA GLY A 113 7.95 21.19 -6.49
C GLY A 113 9.25 20.44 -6.32
N GLN A 114 9.16 19.13 -6.14
CA GLN A 114 10.27 18.19 -6.15
C GLN A 114 10.05 17.20 -7.29
N ASP A 115 11.03 17.02 -8.15
CA ASP A 115 11.03 15.92 -9.12
C ASP A 115 11.67 14.70 -8.46
N ALA A 116 11.23 13.49 -8.82
CA ALA A 116 11.99 12.29 -8.44
C ALA A 116 13.37 12.38 -9.11
N GLU A 117 14.45 12.39 -8.32
CA GLU A 117 15.80 12.38 -8.89
C GLU A 117 15.99 11.11 -9.72
N GLY A 118 15.97 11.27 -11.04
CA GLY A 118 16.29 10.21 -11.97
C GLY A 118 17.73 9.78 -11.74
N LYS A 119 17.93 8.56 -11.22
CA LYS A 119 19.17 7.83 -11.51
C LYS A 119 19.25 7.74 -13.04
N GLY A 120 20.10 8.56 -13.63
CA GLY A 120 20.40 8.49 -15.05
C GLY A 120 20.87 7.10 -15.44
N GLN A 121 20.51 6.70 -16.67
CA GLN A 121 21.20 5.74 -17.55
C GLN A 121 21.71 4.46 -16.87
N ASP A 122 21.09 3.29 -17.08
CA ASP A 122 21.12 2.59 -18.36
C ASP A 122 19.94 1.63 -18.52
N ALA A 123 19.61 1.40 -19.78
CA ALA A 123 18.66 0.40 -20.27
C ALA A 123 19.15 -1.04 -20.04
#